data_AF-A0A3B8UL75-F1
#
_entry.id   AF-A0A3B8UL75-F1
#
_cell.length_a   1.000
_cell.length_b   1.000
_cell.length_c   1.000
_cell.angle_alpha   90.00
_cell.angle_beta   90.00
_cell.angle_gamma   90.00
#
_symmetry.space_group_name_H-M   'P 1'
#
loop_
_entity.id
_entity.type
_entity.pdbx_description
1 polymer ?
#
loop_
_entity_poly.entity_id
_entity_poly.type
_entity_poly.pdbx_seq_one_letter_code
_entity_poly.pdbx_strand_id
1 'polypeptide(L)'
;MDTGIKMLLKAERENWKKRMVKETKGTYIAIYLVLIFSVFMSAMFGFKYDYSSDDKRVFISLTVFIFVVYQCVTAYVSYVRENGRSVNIFEKYRYIPVDISVLRRVKVILTARIVAPFVITGQMAAIFIRVIDPDNQGGSLIDISVFMPLIIGCTFILEKFIEYRVLSRKAALQ
;
A
#
# COMPACT_ATOMS: atom_id res chain seq x y z
N MET A 1 -5.39 9.21 21.05
CA MET A 1 -4.41 9.65 20.03
C MET A 1 -4.04 11.08 20.35
N ASP A 2 -2.80 11.26 20.83
CA ASP A 2 -2.24 12.53 21.25
C ASP A 2 -2.37 13.61 20.15
N THR A 3 -2.70 14.83 20.52
CA THR A 3 -3.00 15.95 19.60
C THR A 3 -1.80 16.23 18.68
N GLY A 4 -0.58 16.05 19.18
CA GLY A 4 0.66 16.16 18.39
C GLY A 4 0.76 15.15 17.24
N ILE A 5 0.39 13.88 17.47
CA ILE A 5 0.44 12.83 16.45
C ILE A 5 -0.55 13.13 15.30
N LYS A 6 -1.73 13.67 15.63
CA LYS A 6 -2.73 14.05 14.60
C LYS A 6 -2.20 15.16 13.71
N MET A 7 -1.56 16.18 14.29
CA MET A 7 -0.98 17.29 13.54
C MET A 7 0.16 16.82 12.64
N LEU A 8 1.10 16.02 13.17
CA LEU A 8 2.20 15.44 12.39
C LEU A 8 1.68 14.58 11.24
N LEU A 9 0.63 13.78 11.48
CA LEU A 9 0.05 12.95 10.43
C LEU A 9 -0.63 13.78 9.33
N LYS A 10 -1.28 14.89 9.68
CA LYS A 10 -1.85 15.82 8.69
C LYS A 10 -0.75 16.47 7.85
N ALA A 11 0.31 16.96 8.49
CA ALA A 11 1.45 17.57 7.82
C ALA A 11 2.15 16.57 6.87
N GLU A 12 2.39 15.34 7.34
CA GLU A 12 3.00 14.29 6.51
C GLU A 12 2.13 13.91 5.31
N ARG A 13 0.81 13.88 5.48
CA ARG A 13 -0.13 13.64 4.38
C ARG A 13 -0.07 14.74 3.33
N GLU A 14 -0.06 16.01 3.75
CA GLU A 14 0.04 17.14 2.83
C GLU A 14 1.39 17.15 2.10
N ASN A 15 2.48 16.88 2.82
CA ASN A 15 3.82 16.78 2.26
C ASN A 15 3.92 15.65 1.23
N TRP A 16 3.37 14.47 1.54
CA TRP A 16 3.28 13.36 0.60
C TRP A 16 2.52 13.75 -0.68
N LYS A 17 1.33 14.36 -0.55
CA LYS A 17 0.52 14.75 -1.71
C LYS A 17 1.25 15.78 -2.58
N LYS A 18 1.85 16.81 -1.96
CA LYS A 18 2.66 17.82 -2.67
C LYS A 18 3.85 17.20 -3.39
N ARG A 19 4.58 16.27 -2.75
CA ARG A 19 5.70 15.55 -3.36
C ARG A 19 5.25 14.73 -4.55
N MET A 20 4.19 13.93 -4.39
CA MET A 20 3.66 13.12 -5.47
C MET A 20 3.31 13.98 -6.69
N VAL A 21 2.63 15.12 -6.51
CA VAL A 21 2.30 16.03 -7.62
C VAL A 21 3.56 16.64 -8.25
N LYS A 22 4.49 17.14 -7.43
CA LYS A 22 5.70 17.82 -7.90
C LYS A 22 6.65 16.87 -8.66
N GLU A 23 6.90 15.69 -8.10
CA GLU A 23 7.89 14.75 -8.63
C GLU A 23 7.39 13.98 -9.84
N THR A 24 6.07 13.79 -9.98
CA THR A 24 5.48 13.04 -11.11
C THR A 24 5.09 13.91 -12.30
N LYS A 25 5.14 15.24 -12.19
CA LYS A 25 4.80 16.19 -13.28
C LYS A 25 3.48 15.86 -14.01
N GLY A 26 2.46 15.40 -13.28
CA GLY A 26 1.15 15.03 -13.84
C GLY A 26 0.89 13.53 -13.95
N THR A 27 1.91 12.68 -13.92
CA THR A 27 1.76 11.21 -13.94
C THR A 27 1.09 10.66 -12.67
N TYR A 28 0.96 11.45 -11.59
CA TYR A 28 0.19 11.04 -10.41
C TYR A 28 -1.26 10.65 -10.75
N ILE A 29 -1.87 11.24 -11.78
CA ILE A 29 -3.23 10.87 -12.22
C ILE A 29 -3.22 9.41 -12.71
N ALA A 30 -2.23 9.01 -13.50
CA ALA A 30 -2.07 7.64 -13.95
C ALA A 30 -1.84 6.68 -12.77
N ILE A 31 -1.09 7.10 -11.75
CA ILE A 31 -0.89 6.30 -10.52
C ILE A 31 -2.24 6.06 -9.80
N TYR A 32 -3.10 7.07 -9.68
CA TYR A 32 -4.44 6.90 -9.10
C TYR A 32 -5.34 6.01 -9.96
N LEU A 33 -5.28 6.13 -11.28
CA LEU A 33 -6.02 5.24 -12.19
C LEU A 33 -5.56 3.78 -12.05
N VAL A 34 -4.25 3.54 -11.93
CA VAL A 34 -3.70 2.19 -11.70
C VAL A 34 -4.12 1.63 -10.34
N LEU A 35 -4.19 2.48 -9.30
CA LEU A 35 -4.75 2.07 -7.99
C LEU A 35 -6.22 1.68 -8.09
N ILE A 36 -7.03 2.44 -8.82
CA ILE A 36 -8.44 2.09 -9.07
C ILE A 36 -8.51 0.78 -9.87
N PHE A 37 -7.67 0.61 -10.88
CA PHE A 37 -7.57 -0.63 -11.65
C PHE A 37 -7.22 -1.83 -10.76
N SER A 38 -6.33 -1.65 -9.78
CA SER A 38 -5.97 -2.72 -8.82
C SER A 38 -7.16 -3.22 -8.00
N VAL A 39 -8.17 -2.38 -7.75
CA VAL A 39 -9.42 -2.77 -7.08
C VAL A 39 -10.24 -3.72 -7.96
N PHE A 40 -10.36 -3.43 -9.25
CA PHE A 40 -11.03 -4.32 -10.20
C PHE A 40 -10.31 -5.66 -10.32
N MET A 41 -8.98 -5.63 -10.38
CA MET A 41 -8.17 -6.85 -10.37
C MET A 41 -8.31 -7.64 -9.06
N SER A 42 -8.53 -6.96 -7.93
CA SER A 42 -8.79 -7.62 -6.64
C SER A 42 -10.15 -8.36 -6.63
N ALA A 43 -11.13 -7.88 -7.39
CA ALA A 43 -12.42 -8.56 -7.51
C ALA A 43 -12.28 -9.95 -8.17
N MET A 44 -11.25 -10.14 -9.01
CA MET A 44 -10.97 -11.44 -9.64
C MET A 44 -10.68 -12.55 -8.62
N PHE A 45 -10.20 -12.21 -7.43
CA PHE A 45 -10.00 -13.17 -6.34
C PHE A 45 -11.32 -13.75 -5.78
N GLY A 46 -12.46 -13.14 -6.12
CA GLY A 46 -13.79 -13.67 -5.82
C GLY A 46 -14.23 -14.82 -6.73
N PHE A 47 -13.52 -15.09 -7.83
CA PHE A 47 -13.79 -16.26 -8.69
C PHE A 47 -13.08 -17.51 -8.18
N LYS A 48 -13.61 -18.68 -8.52
CA LYS A 48 -12.93 -19.94 -8.23
C LYS A 48 -11.92 -20.20 -9.32
N TYR A 49 -10.71 -20.44 -8.87
CA TYR A 49 -9.64 -20.96 -9.69
C TYR A 49 -9.51 -22.43 -9.32
N ASP A 50 -9.76 -23.34 -10.27
CA ASP A 50 -9.27 -24.70 -10.08
C ASP A 50 -7.75 -24.59 -9.99
N TYR A 51 -7.12 -25.21 -8.98
CA TYR A 51 -5.69 -25.05 -8.70
C TYR A 51 -4.78 -25.77 -9.74
N SER A 52 -5.16 -25.69 -11.02
CA SER A 52 -4.35 -25.99 -12.19
C SER A 52 -3.08 -25.10 -12.20
N SER A 53 -2.08 -25.49 -13.00
CA SER A 53 -0.84 -24.73 -13.09
C SER A 53 -1.04 -23.32 -13.65
N ASP A 54 -2.01 -23.13 -14.54
CA ASP A 54 -2.23 -21.87 -15.25
C ASP A 54 -2.98 -20.87 -14.37
N ASP A 55 -3.99 -21.35 -13.65
CA ASP A 55 -4.77 -20.53 -12.71
C ASP A 55 -3.92 -20.02 -11.54
N LYS A 56 -2.98 -20.84 -11.05
CA LYS A 56 -1.98 -20.42 -10.05
C LYS A 56 -1.09 -19.28 -10.56
N ARG A 57 -0.68 -19.31 -11.83
CA ARG A 57 0.16 -18.25 -12.42
C ARG A 57 -0.60 -16.93 -12.49
N VAL A 58 -1.87 -16.96 -12.90
CA VAL A 58 -2.74 -15.77 -12.94
C VAL A 58 -2.87 -15.17 -11.54
N PHE A 59 -3.17 -16.00 -10.55
CA PHE A 59 -3.32 -15.58 -9.15
C PHE A 59 -2.05 -14.94 -8.56
N ILE A 60 -0.88 -15.56 -8.81
CA ILE A 60 0.42 -15.02 -8.39
C ILE A 60 0.71 -13.69 -9.11
N SER A 61 0.44 -13.62 -10.43
CA SER A 61 0.63 -12.40 -11.22
C SER A 61 -0.21 -11.24 -10.69
N LEU A 62 -1.49 -11.48 -10.40
CA LEU A 62 -2.41 -10.49 -9.79
C LEU A 62 -1.88 -9.99 -8.45
N THR A 63 -1.44 -10.93 -7.60
CA THR A 63 -0.88 -10.64 -6.28
C THR A 63 0.35 -9.73 -6.39
N VAL A 64 1.31 -10.11 -7.24
CA VAL A 64 2.54 -9.34 -7.48
C VAL A 64 2.23 -7.96 -8.05
N PHE A 65 1.31 -7.88 -9.01
CA PHE A 65 0.91 -6.61 -9.62
C PHE A 65 0.36 -5.63 -8.57
N ILE A 66 -0.61 -6.05 -7.75
CA ILE A 66 -1.20 -5.21 -6.70
C ILE A 66 -0.11 -4.76 -5.72
N PHE A 67 0.78 -5.67 -5.34
CA PHE A 67 1.88 -5.37 -4.43
C PHE A 67 2.84 -4.31 -4.99
N VAL A 68 3.23 -4.43 -6.26
CA VAL A 68 4.08 -3.46 -6.96
C VAL A 68 3.40 -2.09 -7.04
N VAL A 69 2.09 -2.05 -7.31
CA VAL A 69 1.33 -0.79 -7.33
C VAL A 69 1.37 -0.10 -5.97
N TYR A 70 1.17 -0.83 -4.87
CA TYR A 70 1.28 -0.28 -3.52
C TYR A 70 2.69 0.22 -3.21
N GLN A 71 3.72 -0.50 -3.66
CA GLN A 71 5.12 -0.06 -3.52
C GLN A 71 5.36 1.27 -4.24
N CYS A 72 4.94 1.40 -5.50
CA CYS A 72 5.11 2.61 -6.30
C CYS A 72 4.47 3.84 -5.63
N VAL A 73 3.26 3.69 -5.09
CA VAL A 73 2.52 4.80 -4.45
C VAL A 73 3.17 5.24 -3.15
N THR A 74 3.68 4.29 -2.38
CA THR A 74 4.23 4.52 -1.04
C THR A 74 5.73 4.80 -1.03
N ALA A 75 6.41 4.64 -2.17
CA ALA A 75 7.77 5.10 -2.36
C ALA A 75 7.91 6.59 -1.98
N TYR A 76 6.94 7.44 -2.35
CA TYR A 76 6.89 8.87 -2.03
C TYR A 76 6.65 9.20 -0.53
N VAL A 77 6.27 8.20 0.28
CA VAL A 77 6.17 8.31 1.74
C VAL A 77 7.55 8.04 2.38
N SER A 78 8.33 7.17 1.75
CA SER A 78 9.56 6.56 2.26
C SER A 78 10.82 7.31 1.79
N TYR A 79 10.76 7.87 0.58
CA TYR A 79 11.86 8.57 -0.06
C TYR A 79 11.43 9.93 -0.59
N VAL A 80 12.41 10.83 -0.74
CA VAL A 80 12.26 12.16 -1.33
C VAL A 80 13.28 12.31 -2.44
N ARG A 81 12.90 12.89 -3.58
CA ARG A 81 13.84 13.16 -4.66
C ARG A 81 14.46 14.56 -4.50
N GLU A 82 15.74 14.61 -4.14
CA GLU A 82 16.50 15.86 -3.99
C GLU A 82 17.68 15.86 -4.97
N ASN A 83 17.82 16.93 -5.76
CA ASN A 83 18.88 17.09 -6.77
C ASN A 83 19.06 15.87 -7.71
N GLY A 84 17.94 15.24 -8.09
CA GLY A 84 17.93 14.06 -8.96
C GLY A 84 18.16 12.72 -8.26
N ARG A 85 18.58 12.71 -6.97
CA ARG A 85 18.82 11.51 -6.17
C ARG A 85 17.65 11.21 -5.23
N SER A 86 17.37 9.94 -5.00
CA SER A 86 16.39 9.49 -4.00
C SER A 86 17.07 9.44 -2.63
N VAL A 87 16.58 10.22 -1.68
CA VAL A 87 17.09 10.32 -0.32
C VAL A 87 16.07 9.75 0.66
N ASN A 88 16.55 9.03 1.66
CA ASN A 88 15.74 8.46 2.72
C ASN A 88 15.08 9.58 3.53
N ILE A 89 13.76 9.51 3.70
CA ILE A 89 13.03 10.56 4.42
C ILE A 89 13.46 10.70 5.89
N PHE A 90 13.95 9.62 6.52
CA PHE A 90 14.40 9.67 7.92
C PHE A 90 15.72 10.42 8.09
N GLU A 91 16.60 10.44 7.08
CA GLU A 91 17.84 11.24 7.11
C GLU A 91 17.52 12.73 7.14
N LYS A 92 16.45 13.15 6.45
CA LYS A 92 16.00 14.55 6.44
C LYS A 92 15.52 15.04 7.81
N TYR A 93 14.89 14.16 8.58
CA TYR A 93 14.37 14.49 9.92
C TYR A 93 15.43 14.40 11.02
N ARG A 94 16.66 13.96 10.72
CA ARG A 94 17.76 13.90 11.70
C ARG A 94 18.08 15.26 12.31
N TYR A 95 18.01 16.33 11.52
CA TYR A 95 18.37 17.69 11.93
C TYR A 95 17.18 18.50 12.48
N ILE A 96 16.01 17.89 12.58
CA ILE A 96 14.78 18.51 13.11
C ILE A 96 14.47 17.83 14.44
N PRO A 97 14.04 18.54 15.50
CA PRO A 97 13.73 17.94 16.80
C PRO A 97 12.41 17.14 16.76
N VAL A 98 12.37 16.06 16.00
CA VAL A 98 11.24 15.13 15.92
C VAL A 98 11.69 13.76 16.44
N ASP A 99 10.92 13.19 17.36
CA ASP A 99 11.15 11.82 17.81
C ASP A 99 10.97 10.82 16.65
N ILE A 100 12.07 10.17 16.27
CA ILE A 100 12.14 9.19 15.17
C ILE A 100 11.16 8.02 15.43
N SER A 101 10.93 7.64 16.67
CA SER A 101 9.99 6.57 17.03
C SER A 101 8.54 6.97 16.71
N VAL A 102 8.17 8.22 17.02
CA VAL A 102 6.86 8.81 16.69
C VAL A 102 6.73 8.98 15.18
N LEU A 103 7.76 9.49 14.50
CA LEU A 103 7.77 9.65 13.06
C LEU A 103 7.55 8.32 12.33
N ARG A 104 8.23 7.24 12.76
CA ARG A 104 8.00 5.90 12.20
C ARG A 104 6.55 5.46 12.33
N ARG A 105 5.93 5.63 13.50
CA ARG A 105 4.52 5.29 13.71
C ARG A 105 3.62 6.11 12.79
N VAL A 106 3.87 7.42 12.67
CA VAL A 106 3.12 8.30 11.77
C VAL A 106 3.25 7.86 10.31
N LYS A 107 4.45 7.47 9.85
CA LYS A 107 4.69 6.96 8.50
C LYS A 107 3.91 5.67 8.23
N VAL A 108 3.95 4.70 9.15
CA VAL A 108 3.18 3.44 9.02
C VAL A 108 1.67 3.73 8.95
N ILE A 109 1.16 4.59 9.85
CA ILE A 109 -0.27 4.95 9.86
C ILE A 109 -0.66 5.67 8.56
N LEU A 110 0.19 6.55 8.04
CA LEU A 110 -0.05 7.22 6.77
C LEU A 110 -0.11 6.21 5.61
N THR A 111 0.86 5.30 5.53
CA THR A 111 0.90 4.22 4.53
C THR A 111 -0.36 3.35 4.61
N ALA A 112 -0.77 2.95 5.82
CA ALA A 112 -2.01 2.21 6.04
C ALA A 112 -3.23 3.01 5.56
N ARG A 113 -3.30 4.31 5.85
CA ARG A 113 -4.41 5.17 5.40
C ARG A 113 -4.47 5.38 3.88
N ILE A 114 -3.34 5.28 3.18
CA ILE A 114 -3.30 5.38 1.71
C ILE A 114 -3.83 4.07 1.10
N VAL A 115 -3.42 2.92 1.62
CA VAL A 115 -3.73 1.61 1.03
C VAL A 115 -5.09 1.06 1.48
N ALA A 116 -5.52 1.33 2.72
CA ALA A 116 -6.73 0.77 3.31
C ALA A 116 -8.01 0.96 2.45
N PRO A 117 -8.30 2.13 1.85
CA PRO A 117 -9.49 2.29 1.02
C PRO A 117 -9.53 1.30 -0.16
N PHE A 118 -8.37 1.03 -0.79
CA PHE A 118 -8.28 0.12 -1.93
C PHE A 118 -8.38 -1.34 -1.50
N VAL A 119 -7.76 -1.70 -0.38
CA VAL A 119 -7.85 -3.05 0.21
C VAL A 119 -9.29 -3.36 0.61
N ILE A 120 -9.95 -2.44 1.33
CA ILE A 120 -11.35 -2.62 1.77
C ILE A 120 -12.27 -2.74 0.55
N THR A 121 -12.13 -1.85 -0.43
CA THR A 121 -12.98 -1.88 -1.64
C THR A 121 -12.74 -3.16 -2.44
N GLY A 122 -11.48 -3.57 -2.63
CA GLY A 122 -11.13 -4.81 -3.32
C GLY A 122 -11.64 -6.05 -2.58
N GLN A 123 -11.55 -6.07 -1.25
CA GLN A 123 -12.07 -7.15 -0.41
C GLN A 123 -13.59 -7.26 -0.52
N MET A 124 -14.30 -6.13 -0.46
CA MET A 124 -15.76 -6.10 -0.64
C MET A 124 -16.16 -6.57 -2.03
N ALA A 125 -15.42 -6.17 -3.07
CA ALA A 125 -15.67 -6.60 -4.45
C ALA A 125 -15.47 -8.12 -4.61
N ALA A 126 -14.40 -8.69 -4.04
CA ALA A 126 -14.16 -10.12 -4.07
C ALA A 126 -15.28 -10.92 -3.37
N ILE A 127 -15.73 -10.46 -2.20
CA ILE A 127 -16.87 -11.07 -1.48
C ILE A 127 -18.16 -10.95 -2.31
N PHE A 128 -18.43 -9.79 -2.89
CA PHE A 128 -19.63 -9.55 -3.68
C PHE A 128 -19.72 -10.45 -4.91
N ILE A 129 -18.62 -10.58 -5.66
CA ILE A 129 -18.52 -11.50 -6.80
C ILE A 129 -18.79 -12.93 -6.33
N ARG A 130 -18.18 -13.35 -5.21
CA ARG A 130 -18.35 -14.69 -4.66
C ARG A 130 -19.80 -15.01 -4.25
N VAL A 131 -20.55 -14.01 -3.77
CA VAL A 131 -21.95 -14.17 -3.35
C VAL A 131 -22.92 -14.20 -4.53
N ILE A 132 -22.63 -13.45 -5.59
CA ILE A 132 -23.54 -13.30 -6.76
C ILE A 132 -23.28 -14.33 -7.84
N ASP A 133 -22.12 -14.98 -7.82
CA ASP A 133 -21.71 -15.98 -8.80
C ASP A 133 -22.81 -17.06 -8.98
N PRO A 134 -23.57 -17.00 -10.10
CA PRO A 134 -24.78 -17.79 -10.28
C PRO A 134 -24.49 -19.28 -10.50
N ASP A 135 -23.25 -19.60 -10.89
CA ASP A 135 -22.84 -20.98 -11.18
C ASP A 135 -22.35 -21.72 -9.93
N ASN A 136 -22.36 -21.07 -8.75
CA ASN A 136 -21.75 -21.60 -7.52
C ASN A 136 -20.28 -22.02 -7.74
N GLN A 137 -19.64 -21.52 -8.80
CA GLN A 137 -18.22 -21.74 -9.04
C GLN A 137 -17.45 -21.23 -7.83
N GLY A 138 -17.92 -20.15 -7.19
CA GLY A 138 -17.61 -19.64 -5.86
C GLY A 138 -16.92 -20.56 -4.84
N GLY A 139 -17.38 -21.80 -4.64
CA GLY A 139 -16.95 -22.55 -3.46
C GLY A 139 -17.30 -21.82 -2.15
N SER A 140 -16.62 -22.15 -1.05
CA SER A 140 -16.96 -21.58 0.26
C SER A 140 -16.52 -20.12 0.38
N LEU A 141 -17.34 -19.29 1.04
CA LEU A 141 -16.96 -17.93 1.48
C LEU A 141 -15.74 -17.91 2.40
N ILE A 142 -15.35 -19.08 2.94
CA ILE A 142 -14.20 -19.26 3.83
C ILE A 142 -12.91 -19.58 3.02
N ASP A 143 -12.99 -19.70 1.70
CA ASP A 143 -11.81 -19.93 0.87
C ASP A 143 -10.80 -18.78 1.01
N ILE A 144 -9.53 -19.14 1.21
CA ILE A 144 -8.42 -18.21 1.40
C ILE A 144 -8.26 -17.25 0.23
N SER A 145 -8.64 -17.70 -0.98
CA SER A 145 -8.64 -16.87 -2.19
C SER A 145 -9.48 -15.59 -2.03
N VAL A 146 -10.64 -15.67 -1.36
CA VAL A 146 -11.52 -14.53 -1.11
C VAL A 146 -10.86 -13.48 -0.22
N PHE A 147 -9.98 -13.89 0.69
CA PHE A 147 -9.30 -13.01 1.63
C PHE A 147 -7.96 -12.47 1.10
N MET A 148 -7.59 -12.77 -0.15
CA MET A 148 -6.32 -12.31 -0.73
C MET A 148 -6.11 -10.81 -0.72
N PRO A 149 -7.10 -9.95 -1.05
CA PRO A 149 -6.92 -8.50 -0.95
C PRO A 149 -6.49 -8.08 0.46
N LEU A 150 -7.10 -8.66 1.49
CA LEU A 150 -6.74 -8.42 2.89
C LEU A 150 -5.34 -8.95 3.22
N ILE A 151 -5.01 -10.18 2.82
CA ILE A 151 -3.70 -10.81 3.05
C ILE A 151 -2.59 -9.96 2.41
N ILE A 152 -2.78 -9.52 1.17
CA ILE A 152 -1.86 -8.64 0.44
C ILE A 152 -1.67 -7.33 1.20
N GLY A 153 -2.77 -6.68 1.58
CA GLY A 153 -2.75 -5.42 2.33
C GLY A 153 -2.00 -5.54 3.65
N CYS A 154 -2.29 -6.57 4.45
CA CYS A 154 -1.62 -6.83 5.72
C CYS A 154 -0.13 -7.11 5.55
N THR A 155 0.23 -7.97 4.59
CA THR A 155 1.62 -8.33 4.29
C THR A 155 2.42 -7.10 3.86
N PHE A 156 1.83 -6.25 3.02
CA PHE A 156 2.44 -5.00 2.58
C PHE A 156 2.70 -4.02 3.73
N ILE A 157 1.74 -3.86 4.66
CA ILE A 157 1.94 -2.99 5.83
C ILE A 157 3.03 -3.53 6.77
N LEU A 158 3.12 -4.84 6.95
CA LEU A 158 4.20 -5.48 7.71
C LEU A 158 5.57 -5.23 7.06
N GLU A 159 5.67 -5.38 5.74
CA GLU A 159 6.89 -5.05 5.00
C GLU A 159 7.29 -3.58 5.23
N LYS A 160 6.35 -2.64 5.09
CA LYS A 160 6.62 -1.22 5.31
C LYS A 160 7.03 -0.88 6.73
N PHE A 161 6.48 -1.60 7.71
CA PHE A 161 6.93 -1.49 9.09
C PHE A 161 8.39 -1.90 9.26
N ILE A 162 8.82 -2.99 8.61
CA ILE A 162 10.21 -3.45 8.60
C ILE A 162 11.10 -2.45 7.85
N GLU A 163 10.68 -2.00 6.67
CA GLU A 163 11.42 -1.00 5.87
C GLU A 163 11.69 0.26 6.68
N TYR A 164 10.68 0.84 7.35
CA TYR A 164 10.85 2.04 8.16
C TYR A 164 11.73 1.82 9.39
N ARG A 165 11.76 0.61 9.97
CA ARG A 165 12.74 0.27 11.01
C ARG A 165 14.15 0.29 10.44
N VAL A 166 14.39 -0.33 9.29
CA VAL A 166 15.71 -0.37 8.64
C VAL A 166 16.18 1.04 8.25
N LEU A 167 15.32 1.81 7.58
CA LEU A 167 15.61 3.17 7.15
C LEU A 167 15.91 4.11 8.33
N SER A 168 15.18 3.97 9.44
CA SER A 168 15.44 4.76 10.65
C SER A 168 16.80 4.43 11.28
N ARG A 169 17.23 3.16 11.24
CA ARG A 169 18.54 2.75 11.78
C ARG A 169 19.67 3.27 10.91
N LYS A 170 19.54 3.19 9.58
CA LYS A 170 20.51 3.74 8.64
C LYS A 170 20.72 5.24 8.85
N ALA A 171 19.63 5.98 9.03
CA ALA A 171 19.67 7.42 9.29
C ALA A 171 20.34 7.80 10.63
N ALA A 172 20.41 6.88 11.60
CA ALA A 172 21.05 7.10 12.88
C ALA A 172 22.55 6.75 12.91
N LEU A 173 23.04 5.97 11.93
CA LEU A 173 24.42 5.48 11.86
C LEU A 173 25.33 6.33 10.97
N GLN A 174 24.75 7.09 10.04
CA GLN A 174 25.44 8.17 9.32
C GLN A 174 25.54 9.40 10.21
#